data_AF-A0A950IZ84-F1
#
_entry.id   AF-A0A950IZ84-F1
#
_cell.length_a   1.000
_cell.length_b   1.000
_cell.length_c   1.000
_cell.angle_alpha   90.00
_cell.angle_beta   90.00
_cell.angle_gamma   90.00
#
_symmetry.space_group_name_H-M   'P 1'
#
loop_
_entity.id
_entity.type
_entity.pdbx_description
1 polymer ?
#
loop_
_entity_poly.entity_id
_entity_poly.type
_entity_poly.pdbx_seq_one_letter_code
_entity_poly.pdbx_strand_id
1 'polypeptide(L)'
;LDAPYASGERSAAVKVKRMRTADCVIGGYRASKDGKAVGSLLLGLYEEDGTFDYVGFTSGFSAAEKSSLLKQLEAIRGVSAFTGRSPGGPSRWSRGMETEWFPVEPNLVLEVEFDHVSGGRFRHGTRPLRFRPDKSPRQCTMDQLQQPRGRSPFTLAVAD
;
A
#
# COMPACT_ATOMS: atom_id res chain seq x y z
N LEU A 1 -10.83 -25.72 -22.89
CA LEU A 1 -10.81 -25.94 -21.42
C LEU A 1 -10.11 -27.25 -21.08
N ASP A 2 -9.52 -27.90 -22.08
CA ASP A 2 -9.20 -29.33 -22.09
C ASP A 2 -7.69 -29.56 -21.98
N ALA A 3 -6.96 -28.57 -21.47
CA ALA A 3 -5.54 -28.71 -21.20
C ALA A 3 -5.36 -29.69 -20.02
N PRO A 4 -4.54 -30.74 -20.16
CA PRO A 4 -4.25 -31.65 -19.05
C PRO A 4 -3.50 -30.92 -17.94
N TYR A 5 -3.62 -31.42 -16.71
CA TYR A 5 -2.82 -30.91 -15.61
C TYR A 5 -1.33 -31.16 -15.87
N ALA A 6 -0.55 -30.09 -15.98
CA ALA A 6 0.90 -30.15 -16.19
C ALA A 6 1.62 -29.53 -14.98
N SER A 7 2.18 -30.39 -14.12
CA SER A 7 2.88 -29.96 -12.90
C SER A 7 4.09 -29.10 -13.25
N GLY A 8 4.21 -27.93 -12.61
CA GLY A 8 5.32 -26.99 -12.84
C GLY A 8 5.09 -26.02 -14.01
N GLU A 9 4.07 -26.23 -14.83
CA GLU A 9 3.72 -25.33 -15.94
C GLU A 9 2.67 -24.29 -15.52
N ARG A 10 2.70 -23.12 -16.18
CA ARG A 10 1.75 -22.01 -15.96
C ARG A 10 0.98 -21.62 -17.22
N SER A 11 1.13 -22.39 -18.29
CA SER A 11 0.58 -22.14 -19.63
C SER A 11 -0.94 -22.26 -19.70
N ALA A 12 -1.53 -23.14 -18.89
CA ALA A 12 -2.95 -23.49 -18.96
C ALA A 12 -3.90 -22.60 -18.12
N ALA A 13 -3.36 -21.69 -17.29
CA ALA A 13 -4.16 -20.89 -16.37
C ALA A 13 -3.82 -19.40 -16.46
N VAL A 14 -4.85 -18.56 -16.63
CA VAL A 14 -4.73 -17.10 -16.60
C VAL A 14 -5.37 -16.56 -15.33
N LYS A 15 -4.62 -15.75 -14.57
CA LYS A 15 -5.15 -15.07 -13.39
C LYS A 15 -5.63 -13.68 -13.76
N VAL A 16 -6.95 -13.50 -13.80
CA VAL A 16 -7.57 -12.18 -13.97
C VAL A 16 -7.86 -11.58 -12.59
N LYS A 17 -7.24 -10.45 -12.27
CA LYS A 17 -7.48 -9.68 -11.02
C LYS A 17 -8.04 -8.31 -11.36
N ARG A 18 -8.99 -7.84 -10.56
CA ARG A 18 -9.43 -6.45 -10.61
C ARG A 18 -8.54 -5.62 -9.69
N MET A 19 -7.66 -4.82 -10.29
CA MET A 19 -6.82 -3.89 -9.55
C MET A 19 -7.59 -2.59 -9.26
N ARG A 20 -7.28 -1.97 -8.13
CA ARG A 20 -7.81 -0.67 -7.67
C ARG A 20 -6.64 0.23 -7.31
N THR A 21 -6.88 1.53 -7.24
CA THR A 21 -5.91 2.51 -6.77
C THR A 21 -6.42 3.26 -5.55
N ALA A 22 -5.49 3.75 -4.73
CA ALA A 22 -5.75 4.67 -3.63
C ALA A 22 -4.60 5.66 -3.53
N ASP A 23 -4.93 6.90 -3.19
CA ASP A 23 -3.95 7.92 -2.85
C ASP A 23 -3.67 7.83 -1.34
N CYS A 24 -2.42 7.52 -1.00
CA CYS A 24 -1.98 7.28 0.37
C CYS A 24 -0.94 8.31 0.80
N VAL A 25 -0.98 8.71 2.06
CA VAL A 25 0.05 9.58 2.65
C VAL A 25 1.21 8.72 3.12
N ILE A 26 2.44 9.15 2.86
CA ILE A 26 3.64 8.52 3.40
C ILE A 26 3.82 8.98 4.85
N GLY A 27 3.65 8.06 5.80
CA GLY A 27 3.81 8.34 7.24
C GLY A 27 5.16 7.87 7.80
N GLY A 28 5.96 7.16 7.01
CA GLY A 28 7.29 6.70 7.40
C GLY A 28 7.94 5.81 6.36
N TYR A 29 9.13 5.31 6.67
CA TYR A 29 9.82 4.34 5.83
C TYR A 29 10.60 3.32 6.66
N ARG A 30 10.94 2.20 6.03
CA ARG A 30 11.95 1.25 6.52
C ARG A 30 13.18 1.38 5.64
N ALA A 31 14.36 1.43 6.25
CA ALA A 31 15.62 1.38 5.51
C ALA A 31 15.84 -0.03 4.93
N SER A 32 16.62 -0.12 3.86
CA SER A 32 17.18 -1.39 3.38
C SER A 32 18.13 -1.96 4.42
N LYS A 33 18.46 -3.26 4.29
CA LYS A 33 19.35 -3.95 5.24
C LYS A 33 20.72 -3.29 5.40
N ASP A 34 21.22 -2.64 4.34
CA ASP A 34 22.50 -1.92 4.34
C ASP A 34 22.37 -0.42 4.72
N GLY A 35 21.15 0.06 4.97
CA GLY A 35 20.88 1.44 5.35
C GLY A 35 21.03 2.48 4.22
N LYS A 36 21.32 2.06 2.99
CA LYS A 36 21.66 2.98 1.88
C LYS A 36 20.49 3.34 0.97
N ALA A 37 19.34 2.72 1.18
CA ALA A 37 18.16 2.92 0.36
C ALA A 37 16.87 2.72 1.17
N VAL A 38 15.73 3.13 0.61
CA VAL A 38 14.42 2.76 1.14
C VAL A 38 14.14 1.28 0.87
N GLY A 39 13.87 0.52 1.93
CA GLY A 39 13.34 -0.84 1.85
C GLY A 39 11.84 -0.84 1.53
N SER A 40 11.06 -0.03 2.26
CA SER A 40 9.62 0.16 2.00
C SER A 40 9.12 1.50 2.53
N LEU A 41 8.16 2.11 1.85
CA LEU A 41 7.40 3.26 2.37
C LEU A 41 6.17 2.76 3.14
N LEU A 42 5.85 3.43 4.24
CA LEU A 42 4.73 3.14 5.12
C LEU A 42 3.58 4.08 4.79
N LEU A 43 2.44 3.48 4.44
CA LEU A 43 1.28 4.16 3.89
C LEU A 43 0.22 4.34 4.98
N GLY A 44 -0.36 5.53 5.02
CA GLY A 44 -1.50 5.82 5.86
C GLY A 44 -2.64 6.50 5.12
N LEU A 45 -3.82 6.39 5.71
CA LEU A 45 -5.04 7.09 5.30
C LEU A 45 -5.69 7.70 6.53
N TYR A 46 -6.42 8.80 6.31
CA TYR A 46 -7.20 9.45 7.36
C TYR A 46 -8.59 8.84 7.47
N GLU A 47 -9.03 8.63 8.71
CA GLU A 47 -10.44 8.45 9.06
C GLU A 47 -11.15 9.82 9.10
N GLU A 48 -12.49 9.80 9.14
CA GLU A 48 -13.31 11.04 9.17
C GLU A 48 -13.04 11.91 10.41
N ASP A 49 -12.68 11.29 11.54
CA ASP A 49 -12.34 11.99 12.78
C ASP A 49 -10.92 12.58 12.79
N GLY A 50 -10.17 12.40 11.69
CA GLY A 50 -8.80 12.86 11.53
C GLY A 50 -7.73 11.90 12.07
N THR A 51 -8.12 10.72 12.57
CA THR A 51 -7.18 9.64 12.94
C THR A 51 -6.38 9.21 11.72
N PHE A 52 -5.06 9.09 11.87
CA PHE A 52 -4.18 8.64 10.80
C PHE A 52 -3.79 7.17 11.01
N ASP A 53 -4.33 6.30 10.16
CA ASP A 53 -4.20 4.86 10.27
C ASP A 53 -3.15 4.31 9.30
N TYR A 54 -2.27 3.45 9.80
CA TYR A 54 -1.41 2.62 8.96
C TYR A 54 -2.23 1.59 8.18
N VAL A 55 -2.15 1.66 6.85
CA VAL A 55 -2.91 0.80 5.93
C VAL A 55 -2.05 -0.20 5.16
N GLY A 56 -0.73 -0.06 5.18
CA GLY A 56 0.19 -1.01 4.54
C GLY A 56 1.48 -0.36 4.08
N PHE A 57 2.16 -1.01 3.13
CA PHE A 57 3.45 -0.54 2.63
C PHE A 57 3.59 -0.76 1.13
N THR A 58 4.58 -0.08 0.53
CA THR A 58 5.02 -0.27 -0.85
C THR A 58 6.55 -0.31 -0.95
N SER A 59 7.09 -1.10 -1.87
CA SER A 59 8.54 -1.27 -2.06
C SER A 59 8.98 -1.41 -3.52
N GLY A 60 8.04 -1.24 -4.46
CA GLY A 60 8.20 -1.51 -5.90
C GLY A 60 8.93 -0.42 -6.69
N PHE A 61 9.93 0.24 -6.09
CA PHE A 61 10.76 1.26 -6.73
C PHE A 61 12.07 0.67 -7.28
N SER A 62 12.62 1.28 -8.32
CA SER A 62 13.97 0.97 -8.82
C SER A 62 15.05 1.29 -7.78
N ALA A 63 16.24 0.72 -7.94
CA ALA A 63 17.35 0.96 -7.01
C ALA A 63 17.73 2.45 -6.92
N ALA A 64 17.78 3.15 -8.06
CA ALA A 64 18.09 4.57 -8.11
C ALA A 64 17.02 5.42 -7.39
N GLU A 65 15.74 5.12 -7.59
CA GLU A 65 14.65 5.79 -6.88
C GLU A 65 14.74 5.54 -5.38
N LYS A 66 15.03 4.32 -4.93
CA LYS A 66 15.12 4.00 -3.49
C LYS A 66 16.22 4.79 -2.78
N SER A 67 17.37 4.99 -3.41
CA SER A 67 18.44 5.81 -2.83
C SER A 67 18.12 7.30 -2.86
N SER A 68 17.44 7.79 -3.90
CA SER A 68 16.99 9.19 -3.98
C SER A 68 15.91 9.48 -2.92
N LEU A 69 14.93 8.59 -2.79
CA LEU A 69 13.86 8.69 -1.80
C LEU A 69 14.39 8.69 -0.38
N LEU A 70 15.41 7.88 -0.08
CA LEU A 70 15.99 7.87 1.26
C LEU A 70 16.47 9.27 1.67
N LYS A 71 17.23 9.95 0.81
CA LYS A 71 17.73 11.31 1.08
C LYS A 71 16.60 12.31 1.31
N GLN A 72 15.54 12.22 0.51
CA GLN A 72 14.38 13.12 0.63
C GLN A 72 13.63 12.88 1.94
N LEU A 73 13.42 11.61 2.30
CA LEU A 73 12.69 11.23 3.52
C LEU A 73 13.49 11.51 4.78
N GLU A 74 14.81 11.36 4.74
CA GLU A 74 15.70 11.71 5.86
C GLU A 74 15.60 13.20 6.22
N ALA A 75 15.46 14.08 5.22
CA ALA A 75 15.33 15.52 5.42
C ALA A 75 14.01 15.93 6.11
N ILE A 76 12.99 15.07 6.07
CA ILE A 76 11.67 15.32 6.67
C ILE A 76 11.34 14.32 7.80
N ARG A 77 12.36 13.71 8.40
CA ARG A 77 12.16 12.86 9.58
C ARG A 77 11.55 13.66 10.72
N GLY A 78 10.63 13.03 11.44
CA GLY A 78 9.90 13.70 12.51
C GLY A 78 9.41 12.74 13.57
N VAL A 79 8.29 13.09 14.19
CA VAL A 79 7.54 12.20 15.09
C VAL A 79 6.49 11.42 14.30
N SER A 80 6.10 10.24 14.79
CA SER A 80 5.05 9.45 14.14
C SER A 80 3.75 10.25 14.05
N ALA A 81 3.25 10.42 12.84
CA ALA A 81 1.91 10.96 12.61
C ALA A 81 0.81 9.91 12.81
N PHE A 82 1.14 8.61 12.84
CA PHE A 82 0.14 7.56 13.03
C PHE A 82 -0.44 7.65 14.44
N THR A 83 -1.73 8.01 14.52
CA THR A 83 -2.47 8.15 15.78
C THR A 83 -3.42 7.00 16.06
N GLY A 84 -3.74 6.19 15.04
CA GLY A 84 -4.53 4.97 15.18
C GLY A 84 -3.65 3.72 15.10
N ARG A 85 -3.92 2.87 14.12
CA ARG A 85 -3.08 1.73 13.76
C ARG A 85 -1.68 2.23 13.39
N SER A 86 -0.67 1.63 13.99
CA SER A 86 0.73 1.98 13.77
C SER A 86 1.53 0.85 13.09
N PRO A 87 2.57 1.19 12.32
CA PRO A 87 3.51 0.21 11.79
C PRO A 87 4.22 -0.55 12.91
N GLY A 88 4.55 -1.83 12.68
CA GLY A 88 5.34 -2.63 13.63
C GLY A 88 4.53 -3.32 14.73
N GLY A 89 3.19 -3.24 14.72
CA GLY A 89 2.35 -3.96 15.68
C GLY A 89 2.59 -5.48 15.73
N PRO A 90 2.24 -6.14 16.85
CA PRO A 90 2.59 -7.53 17.13
C PRO A 90 2.05 -8.49 16.06
N SER A 91 2.92 -9.37 15.58
CA SER A 91 2.65 -10.35 14.53
C SER A 91 3.05 -11.74 15.00
N ARG A 92 2.15 -12.73 14.89
CA ARG A 92 2.45 -14.15 15.19
C ARG A 92 3.62 -14.70 14.36
N TRP A 93 3.92 -14.06 13.24
CA TRP A 93 4.98 -14.47 12.31
C TRP A 93 6.27 -13.65 12.44
N SER A 94 6.29 -12.56 13.20
CA SER A 94 7.50 -11.73 13.35
C SER A 94 8.55 -12.37 14.28
N ARG A 95 8.21 -13.45 14.99
CA ARG A 95 9.09 -14.13 15.98
C ARG A 95 9.75 -13.15 16.96
N GLY A 96 9.07 -12.05 17.31
CA GLY A 96 9.60 -11.01 18.20
C GLY A 96 10.58 -10.03 17.55
N MET A 97 10.86 -10.13 16.24
CA MET A 97 11.63 -9.10 15.53
C MET A 97 10.73 -7.92 15.18
N GLU A 98 10.91 -6.82 15.90
CA GLU A 98 10.41 -5.53 15.44
C GLU A 98 11.25 -5.07 14.25
N THR A 99 10.57 -4.68 13.17
CA THR A 99 11.26 -4.07 12.04
C THR A 99 11.31 -2.57 12.29
N GLU A 100 12.51 -2.07 12.58
CA GLU A 100 12.76 -0.64 12.74
C GLU A 100 12.21 0.13 11.54
N TRP A 101 11.59 1.26 11.84
CA TRP A 101 11.08 2.19 10.84
C TRP A 101 11.22 3.61 11.35
N PHE A 102 11.29 4.54 10.41
CA PHE A 102 11.53 5.95 10.69
C PHE A 102 10.30 6.76 10.28
N PRO A 103 9.67 7.48 11.21
CA PRO A 103 8.57 8.37 10.90
C PRO A 103 9.04 9.60 10.10
N VAL A 104 8.14 10.08 9.24
CA VAL A 104 8.33 11.32 8.47
C VAL A 104 7.11 12.21 8.62
N GLU A 105 7.27 13.49 8.33
CA GLU A 105 6.13 14.40 8.22
C GLU A 105 5.12 13.91 7.16
N PRO A 106 3.81 13.87 7.47
CA PRO A 106 2.78 13.30 6.60
C PRO A 106 2.36 14.28 5.50
N ASN A 107 3.31 14.77 4.70
CA ASN A 107 3.10 15.79 3.67
C ASN A 107 3.24 15.27 2.23
N LEU A 108 3.68 14.02 2.04
CA LEU A 108 3.84 13.39 0.72
C LEU A 108 2.70 12.42 0.43
N VAL A 109 2.08 12.56 -0.74
CA VAL A 109 1.02 11.66 -1.22
C VAL A 109 1.55 10.81 -2.39
N LEU A 110 1.26 9.51 -2.33
CA LEU A 110 1.62 8.51 -3.34
C LEU A 110 0.37 7.73 -3.75
N GLU A 111 0.09 7.73 -5.05
CA GLU A 111 -0.91 6.84 -5.64
C GLU A 111 -0.33 5.42 -5.70
N VAL A 112 -1.07 4.45 -5.16
CA VAL A 112 -0.69 3.04 -5.16
C VAL A 112 -1.79 2.16 -5.73
N GLU A 113 -1.38 1.09 -6.39
CA GLU A 113 -2.27 0.04 -6.87
C GLU A 113 -2.32 -1.13 -5.88
N PHE A 114 -3.52 -1.66 -5.63
CA PHE A 114 -3.78 -2.77 -4.72
C PHE A 114 -4.89 -3.68 -5.26
N ASP A 115 -4.96 -4.92 -4.77
CA ASP A 115 -5.97 -5.90 -5.20
C ASP A 115 -6.99 -6.27 -4.11
N HIS A 116 -6.62 -6.15 -2.83
CA HIS A 116 -7.47 -6.61 -1.74
C HIS A 116 -7.24 -5.85 -0.43
N VAL A 117 -8.35 -5.58 0.27
CA VAL A 117 -8.39 -4.93 1.58
C VAL A 117 -9.04 -5.88 2.58
N SER A 118 -8.45 -6.00 3.76
CA SER A 118 -8.97 -6.80 4.87
C SER A 118 -8.67 -6.09 6.19
N GLY A 119 -9.67 -5.95 7.05
CA GLY A 119 -9.50 -5.28 8.35
C GLY A 119 -8.99 -3.84 8.23
N GLY A 120 -9.47 -3.10 7.22
CA GLY A 120 -9.07 -1.70 6.99
C GLY A 120 -7.64 -1.51 6.47
N ARG A 121 -7.00 -2.57 5.96
CA ARG A 121 -5.63 -2.50 5.43
C ARG A 121 -5.43 -3.30 4.15
N PHE A 122 -4.40 -2.96 3.39
CA PHE A 122 -3.94 -3.77 2.27
C PHE A 122 -3.49 -5.14 2.76
N ARG A 123 -4.01 -6.20 2.13
CA ARG A 123 -3.67 -7.58 2.49
C ARG A 123 -2.42 -8.08 1.76
N HIS A 124 -2.14 -7.55 0.58
CA HIS A 124 -0.95 -7.85 -0.22
C HIS A 124 -0.09 -6.60 -0.40
N GLY A 125 1.13 -6.78 -0.91
CA GLY A 125 1.99 -5.65 -1.28
C GLY A 125 1.31 -4.77 -2.33
N THR A 126 1.47 -3.46 -2.18
CA THR A 126 0.98 -2.48 -3.15
C THR A 126 2.06 -2.12 -4.16
N ARG A 127 1.65 -1.70 -5.36
CA ARG A 127 2.56 -1.22 -6.40
C ARG A 127 2.52 0.31 -6.43
N PRO A 128 3.66 1.01 -6.32
CA PRO A 128 3.66 2.46 -6.44
C PRO A 128 3.34 2.84 -7.90
N LEU A 129 2.50 3.85 -8.11
CA LEU A 129 2.19 4.37 -9.43
C LEU A 129 2.88 5.71 -9.66
N ARG A 130 2.56 6.72 -8.84
CA ARG A 130 3.09 8.08 -8.99
C ARG A 130 2.89 8.91 -7.72
N PHE A 131 3.76 9.89 -7.51
CA PHE A 131 3.55 10.92 -6.50
C PHE A 131 2.42 11.88 -6.92
N ARG A 132 1.69 12.40 -5.93
CA ARG A 132 0.53 13.27 -6.10
C ARG A 132 0.74 14.63 -5.40
N PRO A 133 1.65 15.48 -5.89
CA PRO A 133 1.85 16.82 -5.32
C PRO A 133 0.62 17.72 -5.45
N ASP A 134 -0.34 17.32 -6.30
CA ASP A 134 -1.63 17.98 -6.50
C ASP A 134 -2.66 17.68 -5.39
N LYS A 135 -2.41 16.68 -4.52
CA LYS A 135 -3.34 16.29 -3.46
C LYS A 135 -2.87 16.72 -2.09
N SER A 136 -3.81 17.24 -1.31
CA SER A 136 -3.60 17.46 0.12
C SER A 136 -3.63 16.12 0.87
N PRO A 137 -2.74 15.90 1.86
CA PRO A 137 -2.78 14.69 2.70
C PRO A 137 -4.16 14.42 3.32
N ARG A 138 -4.90 15.46 3.71
CA ARG A 138 -6.23 15.32 4.32
C ARG A 138 -7.31 14.80 3.36
N GLN A 139 -7.05 14.80 2.05
CA GLN A 139 -7.94 14.19 1.04
C GLN A 139 -7.71 12.68 0.89
N CYS A 140 -6.68 12.13 1.53
CA CYS A 140 -6.33 10.71 1.44
C CYS A 140 -7.06 9.93 2.53
N THR A 141 -8.32 9.62 2.29
CA THR A 141 -9.25 9.06 3.29
C THR A 141 -9.52 7.56 3.11
N MET A 142 -10.00 6.92 4.18
CA MET A 142 -10.31 5.49 4.26
C MET A 142 -11.49 5.03 3.39
N ASP A 143 -12.37 5.95 3.00
CA ASP A 143 -13.47 5.73 2.05
C ASP A 143 -13.00 5.14 0.71
N GLN A 144 -11.80 5.52 0.23
CA GLN A 144 -11.16 5.00 -0.97
C GLN A 144 -11.01 3.46 -0.96
N LEU A 145 -10.91 2.86 0.24
CA LEU A 145 -10.74 1.42 0.40
C LEU A 145 -12.08 0.65 0.39
N GLN A 146 -13.19 1.34 0.65
CA GLN A 146 -14.52 0.72 0.65
C GLN A 146 -14.79 0.10 -0.72
N GLN A 147 -15.28 -1.14 -0.74
CA GLN A 147 -15.75 -1.73 -1.99
C GLN A 147 -17.10 -1.11 -2.33
N PRO A 148 -17.32 -0.61 -3.56
CA PRO A 148 -18.68 -0.30 -3.99
C PRO A 148 -19.52 -1.57 -3.88
N ARG A 149 -20.60 -1.51 -3.09
CA ARG A 149 -21.54 -2.63 -2.96
C ARG A 149 -22.18 -2.86 -4.32
N GLY A 150 -21.82 -3.97 -4.96
CA GLY A 150 -22.57 -4.58 -6.05
C GLY A 150 -22.54 -3.85 -7.40
N ARG A 151 -21.69 -4.34 -8.31
CA ARG A 151 -22.20 -4.72 -9.63
C ARG A 151 -21.64 -6.09 -9.95
N SER A 152 -22.51 -7.10 -9.93
CA SER A 152 -22.16 -8.39 -10.50
C SER A 152 -21.73 -8.15 -11.96
N PRO A 153 -20.53 -8.59 -12.38
CA PRO A 153 -20.12 -8.50 -13.78
C PRO A 153 -21.00 -9.35 -14.71
N PHE A 154 -21.92 -10.15 -14.17
CA PHE A 154 -22.83 -11.04 -14.90
C PHE A 154 -24.27 -10.55 -14.98
N THR A 155 -24.55 -9.25 -14.76
CA THR A 155 -25.88 -8.72 -15.04
C THR A 155 -26.02 -8.50 -16.55
N LEU A 156 -26.32 -9.58 -17.28
CA LEU A 156 -26.78 -9.50 -18.67
C LEU A 156 -28.17 -8.85 -18.63
N ALA A 157 -28.28 -7.65 -19.21
CA ALA A 157 -29.57 -7.14 -19.61
C ALA A 157 -30.11 -8.07 -20.71
N VAL A 158 -31.09 -8.89 -20.36
CA VAL A 158 -31.91 -9.57 -21.35
C VAL A 158 -32.83 -8.48 -21.91
N ALA A 159 -32.61 -8.12 -23.17
CA ALA A 159 -33.57 -7.31 -23.92
C ALA A 159 -34.54 -8.28 -24.60
N ASP A 160 -35.83 -8.06 -24.35
CA ASP A 160 -36.95 -8.73 -25.03
C ASP A 160 -37.04 -8.34 -26.52
#